data_AF-A0A7R9QJF6-F1
#
_entry.id   AF-A0A7R9QJF6-F1
#
_cell.length_a   1.000
_cell.length_b   1.000
_cell.length_c   1.000
_cell.angle_alpha   90.00
_cell.angle_beta   90.00
_cell.angle_gamma   90.00
#
_symmetry.space_group_name_H-M   'P 1'
#
loop_
_entity.id
_entity.type
_entity.pdbx_description
1 polymer ?
#
loop_
_entity_poly.entity_id
_entity_poly.type
_entity_poly.pdbx_seq_one_letter_code
_entity_poly.pdbx_strand_id
1 'polypeptide(L)'
;MANDSTNTRVILARMRALDKSTTSDAHQQWERRHRQIVLADKALAVNEMSVLTAMRAAFNTARQTPDIRECVKILETESATLLNVLVIKGVTICELIDGQSVSMQNAEETSGLSASDSSECVITSSVIITDETLTNGSTAPTVPSFTISDADQVYEEMCKLSADPYDTKVYKFTESYALLHRHYGLALKVYCKQFDLLPSRDVWDKMIKMFNSLNWTHIEKQYIRNTNAMFPKDYRLF
;
A
#
# COMPACT_ATOMS: atom_id res chain seq x y z
N MET A 1 13.88 -8.10 -24.34
CA MET A 1 14.06 -8.64 -22.97
C MET A 1 15.18 -7.94 -22.20
N ALA A 2 16.47 -8.03 -22.55
CA ALA A 2 17.53 -7.40 -21.73
C ALA A 2 17.44 -5.86 -21.60
N ASN A 3 17.00 -5.17 -22.66
CA ASN A 3 16.82 -3.71 -22.63
C ASN A 3 15.61 -3.30 -21.76
N ASP A 4 14.57 -4.13 -21.75
CA ASP A 4 13.29 -3.85 -21.08
C ASP A 4 13.44 -3.98 -19.56
N SER A 5 14.13 -5.03 -19.09
CA SER A 5 14.39 -5.24 -17.65
C SER A 5 15.30 -4.16 -17.06
N THR A 6 16.27 -3.68 -17.84
CA THR A 6 17.13 -2.55 -17.45
C THR A 6 16.29 -1.28 -17.25
N ASN A 7 15.33 -1.03 -18.16
CA ASN A 7 14.43 0.11 -18.07
C ASN A 7 13.55 0.06 -16.80
N THR A 8 12.96 -1.10 -16.48
CA THR A 8 12.16 -1.28 -15.25
C THR A 8 12.95 -0.99 -13.98
N ARG A 9 14.22 -1.43 -13.91
CA ARG A 9 15.09 -1.15 -12.75
C ARG A 9 15.39 0.35 -12.61
N VAL A 10 15.62 1.05 -13.72
CA VAL A 10 15.83 2.51 -13.73
C VAL A 10 14.56 3.24 -13.29
N ILE A 11 13.39 2.82 -13.77
CA ILE A 11 12.10 3.38 -13.35
C ILE A 11 11.89 3.18 -11.83
N LEU A 12 12.14 1.97 -11.31
CA LEU A 12 12.02 1.68 -9.89
C LEU A 12 12.98 2.55 -9.05
N ALA A 13 14.23 2.73 -9.49
CA ALA A 13 15.19 3.62 -8.82
C ALA A 13 14.68 5.06 -8.78
N ARG A 14 14.09 5.54 -9.89
CA ARG A 14 13.48 6.88 -9.95
C ARG A 14 12.28 7.01 -9.01
N MET A 15 11.41 6.01 -8.93
CA MET A 15 10.28 5.99 -7.99
C MET A 15 10.74 6.10 -6.54
N ARG A 16 11.79 5.36 -6.17
CA ARG A 16 12.41 5.43 -4.83
C ARG A 16 13.06 6.77 -4.55
N ALA A 17 13.65 7.41 -5.55
CA ALA A 17 14.21 8.76 -5.41
C ALA A 17 13.10 9.80 -5.13
N LEU A 18 11.95 9.66 -5.79
CA LEU A 18 10.78 10.52 -5.52
C LEU A 18 10.27 10.34 -4.09
N ASP A 19 10.26 9.11 -3.57
CA ASP A 19 9.77 8.80 -2.21
C ASP A 19 10.64 9.43 -1.10
N LYS A 20 11.94 9.61 -1.35
CA LYS A 20 12.87 10.25 -0.40
C LYS A 20 12.77 11.76 -0.36
N SER A 21 12.20 12.39 -1.39
CA SER A 21 11.98 13.83 -1.35
C SER A 21 10.84 14.12 -0.39
N THR A 22 11.02 15.03 0.57
CA THR A 22 9.94 15.48 1.47
C THR A 22 9.57 16.90 1.08
N THR A 23 8.32 17.14 0.70
CA THR A 23 7.79 18.50 0.44
C THR A 23 6.72 18.80 1.47
N SER A 24 6.69 20.03 1.99
CA SER A 24 5.63 20.49 2.89
C SER A 24 4.35 20.86 2.15
N ASP A 25 4.44 21.15 0.85
CA ASP A 25 3.30 21.53 0.02
C ASP A 25 2.51 20.29 -0.41
N ALA A 26 1.21 20.30 -0.08
CA ALA A 26 0.27 19.22 -0.38
C ALA A 26 0.08 19.03 -1.89
N HIS A 27 0.08 20.11 -2.68
CA HIS A 27 -0.06 20.01 -4.13
C HIS A 27 1.16 19.33 -4.76
N GLN A 28 2.37 19.73 -4.35
CA GLN A 28 3.60 19.06 -4.77
C GLN A 28 3.67 17.60 -4.31
N GLN A 29 3.14 17.27 -3.13
CA GLN A 29 3.05 15.88 -2.68
C GLN A 29 2.12 15.07 -3.59
N TRP A 30 0.94 15.59 -3.91
CA TRP A 30 0.00 14.93 -4.83
C TRP A 30 0.62 14.70 -6.22
N GLU A 31 1.24 15.73 -6.82
CA GLU A 31 1.88 15.58 -8.14
C GLU A 31 2.97 14.51 -8.15
N ARG A 32 3.77 14.44 -7.07
CA ARG A 32 4.85 13.45 -6.95
C ARG A 32 4.28 12.04 -6.87
N ARG A 33 3.23 11.83 -6.07
CA ARG A 33 2.53 10.54 -5.97
C ARG A 33 1.89 10.15 -7.30
N HIS A 34 1.23 11.08 -7.98
CA HIS A 34 0.67 10.84 -9.31
C HIS A 34 1.74 10.43 -10.33
N ARG A 35 2.89 11.13 -10.36
CA ARG A 35 4.04 10.76 -11.21
C ARG A 35 4.60 9.37 -10.87
N GLN A 36 4.60 8.97 -9.60
CA GLN A 36 5.02 7.63 -9.20
C GLN A 36 4.09 6.55 -9.78
N ILE A 37 2.77 6.79 -9.77
CA ILE A 37 1.79 5.86 -10.35
C ILE A 37 1.99 5.74 -11.87
N VAL A 38 2.10 6.86 -12.59
CA VAL A 38 2.35 6.85 -14.04
C VAL A 38 3.63 6.11 -14.41
N LEU A 39 4.70 6.28 -13.62
CA LEU A 39 5.95 5.54 -13.80
C LEU A 39 5.77 4.04 -13.52
N ALA A 40 5.00 3.68 -12.50
CA ALA A 40 4.69 2.29 -12.19
C ALA A 40 3.91 1.64 -13.33
N ASP A 41 2.87 2.29 -13.83
CA ASP A 41 2.05 1.80 -14.95
C ASP A 41 2.89 1.58 -16.20
N LYS A 42 3.81 2.51 -16.50
CA LYS A 42 4.76 2.34 -17.59
C LYS A 42 5.67 1.12 -17.40
N ALA A 43 6.15 0.88 -16.18
CA ALA A 43 6.99 -0.28 -15.87
C ALA A 43 6.20 -1.60 -15.95
N LEU A 44 4.92 -1.59 -15.57
CA LEU A 44 4.03 -2.75 -15.63
C LEU A 44 3.61 -3.05 -17.08
N ALA A 45 3.30 -2.03 -17.89
CA ALA A 45 2.90 -2.19 -19.29
C ALA A 45 4.01 -2.82 -20.16
N VAL A 46 5.28 -2.61 -19.81
CA VAL A 46 6.43 -3.22 -20.51
C VAL A 46 6.55 -4.72 -20.22
N ASN A 47 6.01 -5.20 -19.11
CA ASN A 47 6.18 -6.57 -18.65
C ASN A 47 4.83 -7.30 -18.60
N GLU A 48 4.61 -8.25 -19.50
CA GLU A 48 3.42 -9.10 -19.43
C GLU A 48 3.46 -10.00 -18.19
N MET A 49 2.75 -9.60 -17.15
CA MET A 49 2.75 -10.25 -15.84
C MET A 49 2.24 -11.70 -15.89
N SER A 50 1.27 -11.97 -16.76
CA SER A 50 0.73 -13.30 -17.04
C SER A 50 1.81 -14.24 -17.55
N VAL A 51 2.68 -13.78 -18.45
CA VAL A 51 3.78 -14.55 -19.03
C VAL A 51 4.80 -14.92 -17.96
N LEU A 52 5.21 -13.96 -17.11
CA LEU A 52 6.18 -14.24 -16.04
C LEU A 52 5.64 -15.26 -15.03
N THR A 53 4.35 -15.17 -14.70
CA THR A 53 3.69 -16.10 -13.77
C THR A 53 3.60 -17.50 -14.38
N ALA A 54 3.21 -17.61 -15.65
CA ALA A 54 3.15 -18.88 -16.38
C ALA A 54 4.53 -19.52 -16.54
N MET A 55 5.56 -18.73 -16.87
CA MET A 55 6.95 -19.19 -16.96
C MET A 55 7.43 -19.74 -15.62
N ARG A 56 7.15 -19.04 -14.51
CA ARG A 56 7.53 -19.50 -13.17
C ARG A 56 6.88 -20.83 -12.81
N ALA A 57 5.59 -20.99 -13.12
CA ALA A 57 4.87 -22.24 -12.92
C ALA A 57 5.45 -23.38 -13.76
N ALA A 58 5.79 -23.12 -15.03
CA ALA A 58 6.40 -24.11 -15.92
C ALA A 58 7.82 -24.52 -15.46
N PHE A 59 8.63 -23.59 -14.96
CA PHE A 59 9.97 -23.91 -14.47
C PHE A 59 9.97 -24.71 -13.16
N ASN A 60 8.95 -24.53 -12.32
CA ASN A 60 8.81 -25.32 -11.09
C ASN A 60 8.52 -26.81 -11.36
N THR A 61 7.97 -27.16 -12.54
CA THR A 61 7.68 -28.55 -12.92
C THR A 61 8.78 -29.18 -13.78
N ALA A 62 9.61 -28.36 -14.43
CA ALA A 62 10.69 -28.83 -15.28
C ALA A 62 11.89 -29.42 -14.50
N ARG A 63 12.58 -30.39 -15.11
CA ARG A 63 13.81 -30.97 -14.54
C ARG A 63 14.91 -29.91 -14.51
N GLN A 64 15.55 -29.71 -13.37
CA GLN A 64 16.56 -28.65 -13.19
C GLN A 64 17.89 -28.96 -13.90
N THR A 65 18.00 -28.56 -15.17
CA THR A 65 19.30 -28.43 -15.86
C THR A 65 20.03 -27.16 -15.38
N PRO A 66 21.37 -27.06 -15.53
CA PRO A 66 22.10 -25.85 -15.15
C PRO A 66 21.59 -24.59 -15.87
N ASP A 67 21.28 -24.69 -17.17
CA ASP A 67 20.78 -23.55 -17.96
C ASP A 67 19.40 -23.06 -17.46
N ILE A 68 18.51 -23.99 -17.11
CA ILE A 68 17.20 -23.66 -16.54
C ILE A 68 17.36 -22.94 -15.20
N ARG A 69 18.33 -23.33 -14.36
CA ARG A 69 18.58 -22.66 -13.07
C ARG A 69 19.00 -21.21 -13.25
N GLU A 70 19.74 -20.87 -14.29
CA GLU A 70 20.10 -19.48 -14.59
C GLU A 70 18.88 -18.67 -15.04
N CYS A 71 18.06 -19.22 -15.94
CA CYS A 71 16.80 -18.59 -16.35
C CYS A 71 15.86 -18.34 -15.16
N VAL A 72 15.74 -19.29 -14.22
CA VAL A 72 14.92 -19.14 -13.01
C VAL A 72 15.43 -17.99 -12.14
N LYS A 73 16.75 -17.86 -11.95
CA LYS A 73 17.31 -16.73 -11.17
C LYS A 73 16.99 -15.38 -11.82
N ILE A 74 17.11 -15.28 -13.15
CA ILE A 74 16.75 -14.06 -13.88
C ILE A 74 15.27 -13.75 -13.65
N LEU A 75 14.40 -14.74 -13.83
CA LEU A 75 12.96 -14.61 -13.66
C LEU A 75 12.56 -14.20 -12.23
N GLU A 76 13.22 -14.77 -11.21
CA GLU A 76 13.01 -14.39 -9.80
C GLU A 76 13.42 -12.95 -9.54
N THR A 77 14.53 -12.49 -10.13
CA THR A 77 14.98 -11.10 -9.98
C THR A 77 14.00 -10.13 -10.64
N GLU A 78 13.48 -10.48 -11.82
CA GLU A 78 12.50 -9.65 -12.55
C GLU A 78 11.15 -9.63 -11.81
N SER A 79 10.66 -10.79 -11.37
CA SER A 79 9.45 -10.91 -10.55
C SER A 79 9.57 -10.09 -9.26
N ALA A 80 10.72 -10.15 -8.57
CA ALA A 80 10.96 -9.33 -7.39
C ALA A 80 10.99 -7.82 -7.70
N THR A 81 11.52 -7.40 -8.86
CA THR A 81 11.48 -5.99 -9.25
C THR A 81 10.06 -5.51 -9.54
N LEU A 82 9.22 -6.32 -10.21
CA LEU A 82 7.82 -5.98 -10.48
C LEU A 82 6.99 -5.95 -9.22
N LEU A 83 7.20 -6.89 -8.30
CA LEU A 83 6.55 -6.89 -6.99
C LEU A 83 6.84 -5.58 -6.23
N ASN A 84 8.08 -5.09 -6.27
CA ASN A 84 8.42 -3.79 -5.67
C ASN A 84 7.71 -2.62 -6.36
N VAL A 85 7.56 -2.66 -7.69
CA VAL A 85 6.82 -1.63 -8.44
C VAL A 85 5.35 -1.61 -8.03
N LEU A 86 4.70 -2.78 -7.95
CA LEU A 86 3.31 -2.92 -7.50
C LEU A 86 3.13 -2.44 -6.06
N VAL A 87 4.01 -2.83 -5.14
CA VAL A 87 3.95 -2.38 -3.73
C VAL A 87 4.03 -0.87 -3.64
N ILE A 88 4.93 -0.22 -4.38
CA ILE A 88 5.01 1.25 -4.39
C ILE A 88 3.74 1.85 -4.98
N LYS A 89 3.25 1.34 -6.13
CA LYS A 89 2.02 1.82 -6.76
C LYS A 89 0.83 1.70 -5.80
N GLY A 90 0.64 0.54 -5.20
CA GLY A 90 -0.47 0.26 -4.28
C GLY A 90 -0.45 1.17 -3.06
N VAL A 91 0.71 1.31 -2.39
CA VAL A 91 0.86 2.25 -1.25
C VAL A 91 0.54 3.68 -1.68
N THR A 92 1.04 4.13 -2.84
CA THR A 92 0.79 5.50 -3.32
C THR A 92 -0.69 5.75 -3.64
N ILE A 93 -1.41 4.75 -4.15
CA ILE A 93 -2.85 4.84 -4.38
C ILE A 93 -3.59 4.94 -3.04
N CYS A 94 -3.29 4.06 -2.07
CA CYS A 94 -3.92 4.11 -0.75
C CYS A 94 -3.71 5.47 -0.06
N GLU A 95 -2.48 6.01 -0.07
CA GLU A 95 -2.19 7.33 0.52
C GLU A 95 -2.96 8.48 -0.16
N LEU A 96 -3.15 8.41 -1.48
CA LEU A 96 -3.92 9.41 -2.22
C LEU A 96 -5.41 9.35 -1.86
N ILE A 97 -5.98 8.15 -1.76
CA ILE A 97 -7.39 7.96 -1.37
C ILE A 97 -7.61 8.43 0.08
N ASP A 98 -6.72 8.04 0.99
CA ASP A 98 -6.78 8.47 2.40
C ASP A 98 -6.69 10.01 2.51
N GLY A 99 -5.78 10.64 1.75
CA GLY A 99 -5.62 12.10 1.73
C GLY A 99 -6.86 12.86 1.22
N GLN A 100 -7.61 12.29 0.28
CA GLN A 100 -8.85 12.90 -0.22
C GLN A 100 -9.93 12.94 0.86
N SER A 101 -10.05 11.87 1.67
CA SER A 101 -11.07 11.77 2.73
C SER A 101 -10.94 12.87 3.79
N VAL A 102 -9.71 13.26 4.15
CA VAL A 102 -9.44 14.30 5.17
C VAL A 102 -9.82 15.70 4.67
N SER A 103 -9.64 15.97 3.36
CA SER A 103 -9.94 17.29 2.80
C SER A 103 -11.42 17.65 2.83
N MET A 104 -12.31 16.65 2.72
CA MET A 104 -13.77 16.87 2.73
C MET A 104 -14.30 17.18 4.12
N GLN A 105 -13.76 16.57 5.18
CA GLN A 105 -14.22 16.78 6.56
C GLN A 105 -13.94 18.22 7.05
N ASN A 106 -12.80 18.80 6.67
CA ASN A 106 -12.45 20.16 7.07
C ASN A 106 -13.32 21.25 6.40
N ALA A 107 -13.89 20.95 5.23
CA ALA A 107 -14.74 21.90 4.51
C ALA A 107 -16.13 22.04 5.17
N GLU A 108 -16.67 20.96 5.74
CA GLU A 108 -17.98 20.98 6.41
C GLU A 108 -17.95 21.71 7.75
N GLU A 109 -16.90 21.55 8.56
CA GLU A 109 -16.79 22.20 9.88
C GLU A 109 -16.78 23.74 9.81
N THR A 110 -16.37 24.35 8.70
CA THR A 110 -16.41 25.82 8.52
C THR A 110 -17.79 26.37 8.19
N SER A 111 -18.82 25.53 8.00
CA SER A 111 -20.14 25.96 7.53
C SER A 111 -21.30 25.81 8.54
N GLY A 112 -21.07 25.22 9.72
CA GLY A 112 -22.15 24.76 10.60
C GLY A 112 -22.07 25.17 12.07
N LEU A 113 -22.27 26.46 12.40
CA LEU A 113 -22.73 26.88 13.72
C LEU A 113 -24.27 26.71 13.79
N SER A 114 -24.74 25.49 14.02
CA SER A 114 -26.09 25.26 14.55
C SER A 114 -26.12 24.01 15.41
N ALA A 115 -26.45 24.18 16.68
CA ALA A 115 -26.58 23.10 17.65
C ALA A 115 -27.78 22.21 17.33
N SER A 116 -27.55 20.91 17.18
CA SER A 116 -28.59 19.89 17.36
C SER A 116 -28.00 18.52 17.68
N ASP A 117 -28.64 17.90 18.67
CA ASP A 117 -28.33 16.66 19.37
C ASP A 117 -28.27 15.40 18.48
N SER A 118 -27.36 14.50 18.89
CA SER A 118 -27.34 13.04 18.74
C SER A 118 -27.93 12.40 17.47
N SER A 119 -27.07 11.78 16.64
CA SER A 119 -27.47 10.61 15.82
C SER A 119 -26.30 9.75 15.36
N GLU A 120 -26.58 8.45 15.29
CA GLU A 120 -25.70 7.34 14.96
C GLU A 120 -25.08 7.48 13.56
N CYS A 121 -23.76 7.30 13.49
CA CYS A 121 -22.98 7.38 12.26
C CYS A 121 -23.05 6.04 11.50
N VAL A 122 -24.01 5.94 10.58
CA VAL A 122 -24.03 4.89 9.55
C VAL A 122 -23.22 5.40 8.35
N ILE A 123 -22.00 4.89 8.19
CA ILE A 123 -21.15 5.18 7.04
C ILE A 123 -21.63 4.30 5.88
N THR A 124 -22.56 4.80 5.08
CA THR A 124 -22.88 4.23 3.77
C THR A 124 -21.85 4.71 2.76
N SER A 125 -21.07 3.76 2.23
CA SER A 125 -20.15 3.99 1.10
C SER A 125 -20.94 4.46 -0.12
N SER A 126 -21.01 5.78 -0.34
CA SER A 126 -21.59 6.35 -1.55
C SER A 126 -20.60 6.21 -2.70
N VAL A 127 -20.86 5.21 -3.55
CA VAL A 127 -20.25 5.09 -4.88
C VAL A 127 -20.79 6.25 -5.72
N ILE A 128 -19.96 7.26 -5.96
CA ILE A 128 -20.25 8.31 -6.92
C ILE A 128 -19.96 7.73 -8.31
N ILE A 129 -21.01 7.22 -8.97
CA ILE A 129 -20.99 6.92 -10.39
C ILE A 129 -21.20 8.25 -11.12
N THR A 130 -20.12 8.88 -11.59
CA THR A 130 -20.23 10.02 -12.51
C THR A 130 -20.51 9.50 -13.92
N ASP A 131 -21.75 9.68 -14.36
CA ASP A 131 -22.20 9.42 -15.72
C ASP A 131 -21.68 10.54 -16.65
N GLU A 132 -20.85 10.18 -17.63
CA GLU A 132 -20.25 11.10 -18.59
C GLU A 132 -21.29 11.58 -19.61
N THR A 133 -21.87 12.76 -19.38
CA THR A 133 -22.62 13.48 -20.42
C THR A 133 -21.79 14.66 -20.95
N LEU A 134 -21.44 14.53 -22.22
CA LEU A 134 -20.71 15.47 -23.07
C LEU A 134 -21.23 16.92 -22.95
N THR A 135 -20.44 17.81 -22.35
CA THR A 135 -20.58 19.26 -22.53
C THR A 135 -19.22 19.87 -22.88
N ASN A 136 -19.15 20.40 -24.11
CA ASN A 136 -18.00 21.10 -24.67
C ASN A 136 -17.93 22.53 -24.11
N GLY A 137 -16.86 22.86 -23.39
CA GLY A 137 -16.45 24.25 -23.16
C GLY A 137 -15.78 24.48 -21.81
N SER A 138 -14.45 24.66 -21.83
CA SER A 138 -13.56 24.90 -20.69
C SER A 138 -13.10 23.63 -19.95
N THR A 139 -12.22 22.87 -20.61
CA THR A 139 -11.50 21.76 -19.99
C THR A 139 -10.41 22.28 -19.05
N ALA A 140 -10.81 22.68 -17.83
CA ALA A 140 -9.87 22.63 -16.72
C ALA A 140 -9.33 21.19 -16.65
N PRO A 141 -8.02 20.98 -16.44
CA PRO A 141 -7.45 19.64 -16.40
C PRO A 141 -8.13 18.84 -15.29
N THR A 142 -8.97 17.86 -15.67
CA THR A 142 -9.63 16.95 -14.75
C THR A 142 -8.54 16.21 -13.98
N VAL A 143 -8.46 16.48 -12.68
CA VAL A 143 -7.51 15.81 -11.79
C VAL A 143 -7.88 14.34 -11.75
N PRO A 144 -6.98 13.41 -12.11
CA PRO A 144 -7.27 11.99 -12.08
C PRO A 144 -7.61 11.58 -10.63
N SER A 145 -8.84 11.11 -10.44
CA SER A 145 -9.28 10.51 -9.18
C SER A 145 -8.97 9.02 -9.19
N PHE A 146 -8.44 8.53 -8.07
CA PHE A 146 -8.21 7.11 -7.86
C PHE A 146 -9.32 6.56 -6.99
N THR A 147 -9.78 5.36 -7.30
CA THR A 147 -10.87 4.68 -6.60
C THR A 147 -10.34 3.50 -5.78
N ILE A 148 -11.16 3.01 -4.84
CA ILE A 148 -10.83 1.80 -4.06
C ILE A 148 -10.64 0.59 -4.98
N SER A 149 -11.39 0.52 -6.09
CA SER A 149 -11.27 -0.52 -7.12
C SER A 149 -9.86 -0.58 -7.73
N ASP A 150 -9.20 0.56 -7.90
CA ASP A 150 -7.83 0.59 -8.42
C ASP A 150 -6.83 -0.04 -7.43
N ALA A 151 -7.06 0.14 -6.12
CA ALA A 151 -6.26 -0.50 -5.08
C ALA A 151 -6.50 -2.02 -5.04
N ASP A 152 -7.76 -2.47 -5.19
CA ASP A 152 -8.13 -3.88 -5.28
C ASP A 152 -7.43 -4.58 -6.45
N GLN A 153 -7.44 -3.95 -7.64
CA GLN A 153 -6.76 -4.50 -8.82
C GLN A 153 -5.25 -4.68 -8.59
N VAL A 154 -4.59 -3.67 -8.00
CA VAL A 154 -3.15 -3.76 -7.68
C VAL A 154 -2.88 -4.84 -6.63
N TYR A 155 -3.76 -5.00 -5.64
CA TYR A 155 -3.65 -6.05 -4.63
C TYR A 155 -3.82 -7.45 -5.22
N GLU A 156 -4.76 -7.64 -6.13
CA GLU A 156 -4.95 -8.90 -6.86
C GLU A 156 -3.74 -9.26 -7.73
N GLU A 157 -3.19 -8.29 -8.48
CA GLU A 157 -1.99 -8.49 -9.29
C GLU A 157 -0.78 -8.86 -8.43
N MET A 158 -0.63 -8.19 -7.29
CA MET A 158 0.39 -8.51 -6.31
C MET A 158 0.24 -9.95 -5.79
N CYS A 159 -0.98 -10.38 -5.43
CA CYS A 159 -1.25 -11.74 -4.95
C CYS A 159 -0.97 -12.82 -6.02
N LYS A 160 -1.06 -12.50 -7.32
CA LYS A 160 -0.68 -13.42 -8.40
C LYS A 160 0.84 -13.63 -8.46
N LEU A 161 1.63 -12.58 -8.16
CA LEU A 161 3.09 -12.61 -8.19
C LEU A 161 3.72 -13.15 -6.89
N SER A 162 3.19 -12.72 -5.74
CA SER A 162 3.64 -13.17 -4.43
C SER A 162 2.82 -14.37 -3.97
N ALA A 163 3.49 -15.47 -3.65
CA ALA A 163 2.82 -16.65 -3.09
C ALA A 163 2.18 -16.36 -1.71
N ASP A 164 2.68 -15.34 -1.00
CA ASP A 164 2.23 -14.98 0.34
C ASP A 164 2.03 -13.45 0.47
N PRO A 165 0.81 -12.95 0.79
CA PRO A 165 0.58 -11.53 1.08
C PRO A 165 1.24 -11.07 2.39
N TYR A 166 1.76 -12.01 3.18
CA TYR A 166 2.51 -11.78 4.41
C TYR A 166 4.03 -11.87 4.20
N ASP A 167 4.55 -11.67 2.99
CA ASP A 167 5.99 -11.48 2.76
C ASP A 167 6.45 -10.10 3.30
N THR A 168 7.65 -10.06 3.87
CA THR A 168 8.31 -8.83 4.35
C THR A 168 8.38 -7.73 3.29
N LYS A 169 8.52 -8.11 2.01
CA LYS A 169 8.55 -7.16 0.89
C LYS A 169 7.20 -6.48 0.63
N VAL A 170 6.12 -7.10 1.09
CA VAL A 170 4.75 -6.76 0.73
C VAL A 170 3.97 -6.14 1.90
N TYR A 171 4.41 -6.35 3.14
CA TYR A 171 3.74 -5.84 4.35
C TYR A 171 3.29 -4.40 4.28
N LYS A 172 4.13 -3.49 3.77
CA LYS A 172 3.79 -2.06 3.71
C LYS A 172 2.52 -1.82 2.88
N PHE A 173 2.36 -2.53 1.75
CA PHE A 173 1.17 -2.39 0.93
C PHE A 173 -0.03 -3.13 1.54
N THR A 174 0.13 -4.36 2.03
CA THR A 174 -0.94 -5.11 2.69
C THR A 174 -1.49 -4.36 3.92
N GLU A 175 -0.62 -3.69 4.68
CA GLU A 175 -0.98 -2.81 5.80
C GLU A 175 -1.89 -1.66 5.33
N SER A 176 -1.42 -0.85 4.37
CA SER A 176 -2.19 0.28 3.83
C SER A 176 -3.51 -0.18 3.20
N TYR A 177 -3.50 -1.28 2.46
CA TYR A 177 -4.69 -1.88 1.87
C TYR A 177 -5.70 -2.32 2.93
N ALA A 178 -5.25 -3.03 3.98
CA ALA A 178 -6.13 -3.46 5.06
C ALA A 178 -6.76 -2.27 5.81
N LEU A 179 -6.01 -1.19 6.00
CA LEU A 179 -6.51 0.04 6.63
C LEU A 179 -7.54 0.75 5.75
N LEU A 180 -7.29 0.84 4.43
CA LEU A 180 -8.21 1.44 3.46
C LEU A 180 -9.60 0.77 3.49
N HIS A 181 -9.64 -0.57 3.58
CA HIS A 181 -10.88 -1.35 3.68
C HIS A 181 -11.41 -1.50 5.11
N ARG A 182 -10.76 -0.91 6.11
CA ARG A 182 -11.09 -1.06 7.54
C ARG A 182 -11.09 -2.52 8.02
N HIS A 183 -10.27 -3.36 7.39
CA HIS A 183 -10.05 -4.75 7.77
C HIS A 183 -9.00 -4.85 8.88
N TYR A 184 -9.30 -4.33 10.07
CA TYR A 184 -8.34 -4.22 11.19
C TYR A 184 -7.76 -5.57 11.63
N GLY A 185 -8.50 -6.67 11.51
CA GLY A 185 -8.00 -8.01 11.81
C GLY A 185 -6.88 -8.45 10.87
N LEU A 186 -6.96 -8.08 9.59
CA LEU A 186 -5.90 -8.35 8.61
C LEU A 186 -4.67 -7.49 8.89
N ALA A 187 -4.86 -6.19 9.15
CA ALA A 187 -3.77 -5.29 9.53
C ALA A 187 -3.05 -5.79 10.80
N LEU A 188 -3.80 -6.19 11.82
CA LEU A 188 -3.24 -6.77 13.05
C LEU A 188 -2.43 -8.03 12.78
N LYS A 189 -2.92 -8.93 11.91
CA LYS A 189 -2.20 -10.14 11.53
C LYS A 189 -0.87 -9.82 10.82
N VAL A 190 -0.85 -8.81 9.95
CA VAL A 190 0.38 -8.30 9.31
C VAL A 190 1.35 -7.78 10.35
N TYR A 191 0.88 -6.99 11.33
CA TYR A 191 1.74 -6.48 12.40
C TYR A 191 2.31 -7.58 13.29
N CYS A 192 1.52 -8.61 13.64
CA CYS A 192 2.04 -9.77 14.38
C CYS A 192 3.19 -10.43 13.61
N LYS A 193 3.04 -10.64 12.29
CA LYS A 193 4.09 -11.22 11.46
C LYS A 193 5.33 -10.33 11.35
N GLN A 194 5.14 -9.02 11.21
CA GLN A 194 6.25 -8.07 11.21
C GLN A 194 6.99 -8.09 12.57
N PHE A 195 6.25 -8.21 13.67
CA PHE A 195 6.77 -8.26 15.02
C PHE A 195 7.55 -9.55 15.31
N ASP A 196 7.04 -10.70 14.86
CA ASP A 196 7.73 -11.99 14.98
C ASP A 196 9.11 -11.98 14.30
N LEU A 197 9.25 -11.22 13.20
CA LEU A 197 10.50 -11.09 12.45
C LEU A 197 11.46 -10.06 13.06
N LEU A 198 10.95 -8.87 13.37
CA LEU A 198 11.75 -7.78 13.94
C LEU A 198 10.91 -7.03 14.99
N PRO A 199 11.03 -7.37 16.28
CA PRO A 199 10.28 -6.70 17.33
C PRO A 199 10.76 -5.25 17.43
N SER A 200 9.89 -4.33 17.04
CA SER A 200 10.13 -2.88 17.09
C SER A 200 9.02 -2.20 17.87
N ARG A 201 9.38 -1.13 18.58
CA ARG A 201 8.43 -0.28 19.31
C ARG A 201 7.37 0.31 18.37
N ASP A 202 7.75 0.66 17.14
CA ASP A 202 6.82 1.25 16.17
C ASP A 202 5.71 0.26 15.79
N VAL A 203 6.07 -1.01 15.57
CA VAL A 203 5.11 -2.08 15.26
C VAL A 203 4.21 -2.35 16.46
N TRP A 204 4.79 -2.36 17.67
CA TRP A 204 4.06 -2.51 18.91
C TRP A 204 3.01 -1.40 19.11
N ASP A 205 3.40 -0.15 18.90
CA ASP A 205 2.51 1.01 19.02
C ASP A 205 1.40 0.97 17.95
N LYS A 206 1.69 0.50 16.73
CA LYS A 206 0.66 0.24 15.71
C LYS A 206 -0.31 -0.86 16.12
N MET A 207 0.15 -1.96 16.73
CA MET A 207 -0.73 -3.02 17.25
C MET A 207 -1.67 -2.50 18.34
N ILE A 208 -1.16 -1.69 19.28
CA ILE A 208 -1.97 -1.03 20.32
C ILE A 208 -3.08 -0.19 19.68
N LYS A 209 -2.75 0.62 18.66
CA LYS A 209 -3.75 1.41 17.91
C LYS A 209 -4.83 0.52 17.29
N MET A 210 -4.45 -0.62 16.70
CA MET A 210 -5.42 -1.56 16.11
C MET A 210 -6.34 -2.20 17.16
N PHE A 211 -5.82 -2.54 18.36
CA PHE A 211 -6.66 -3.05 19.45
C PHE A 211 -7.69 -2.03 19.90
N ASN A 212 -7.32 -0.75 19.94
CA ASN A 212 -8.25 0.35 20.22
C ASN A 212 -9.32 0.46 19.11
N SER A 213 -8.94 0.43 17.83
CA SER A 213 -9.89 0.45 16.70
C SER A 213 -10.89 -0.71 16.71
N LEU A 214 -10.53 -1.86 17.31
CA LEU A 214 -11.40 -3.03 17.50
C LEU A 214 -12.21 -2.99 18.81
N ASN A 215 -12.07 -1.93 19.62
CA ASN A 215 -12.63 -1.81 20.96
C ASN A 215 -12.16 -2.90 21.96
N TRP A 216 -10.99 -3.50 21.75
CA TRP A 216 -10.40 -4.50 22.65
C TRP A 216 -9.58 -3.84 23.77
N THR A 217 -10.25 -2.99 24.55
CA THR A 217 -9.63 -2.12 25.56
C THR A 217 -8.82 -2.88 26.63
N HIS A 218 -9.20 -4.12 26.94
CA HIS A 218 -8.48 -4.97 27.89
C HIS A 218 -7.11 -5.40 27.34
N ILE A 219 -7.04 -5.76 26.06
CA ILE A 219 -5.79 -6.15 25.38
C ILE A 219 -4.90 -4.93 25.20
N GLU A 220 -5.47 -3.81 24.74
CA GLU A 220 -4.76 -2.54 24.60
C GLU A 220 -4.04 -2.14 25.91
N LYS A 221 -4.77 -2.11 27.04
CA LYS A 221 -4.20 -1.80 28.36
C LYS A 221 -3.10 -2.77 28.77
N GLN A 222 -3.26 -4.07 28.46
CA GLN A 222 -2.24 -5.07 28.76
C GLN A 222 -0.96 -4.82 27.96
N TYR A 223 -1.08 -4.52 26.66
CA TYR A 223 0.06 -4.21 25.80
C TYR A 223 0.76 -2.92 26.22
N ILE A 224 0.02 -1.87 26.55
CA ILE A 224 0.58 -0.60 27.07
C ILE A 224 1.39 -0.83 28.34
N ARG A 225 0.87 -1.62 29.29
CA ARG A 225 1.60 -1.96 30.53
C ARG A 225 2.88 -2.74 30.23
N ASN A 226 2.83 -3.64 29.25
CA ASN A 226 3.97 -4.47 28.88
C ASN A 226 5.04 -3.72 28.07
N THR A 227 4.71 -2.58 27.44
CA THR A 227 5.66 -1.77 26.65
C THR A 227 6.93 -1.44 27.43
N ASN A 228 6.81 -1.05 28.71
CA ASN A 228 7.97 -0.69 29.53
C ASN A 228 8.87 -1.88 29.89
N ALA A 229 8.30 -3.07 29.98
CA ALA A 229 9.05 -4.29 30.25
C ALA A 229 9.76 -4.80 28.99
N MET A 230 9.10 -4.68 27.83
CA MET A 230 9.61 -5.17 26.55
C MET A 230 10.65 -4.23 25.92
N PHE A 231 10.47 -2.92 26.08
CA PHE A 231 11.36 -1.89 25.52
C PHE A 231 11.88 -0.97 26.65
N PRO A 232 12.76 -1.48 27.54
CA PRO A 232 13.33 -0.67 28.61
C PRO A 232 14.23 0.44 28.01
N LYS A 233 14.30 1.58 28.69
CA LYS A 233 15.15 2.71 28.25
C LYS A 233 16.64 2.38 28.35
N ASP A 234 17.01 1.69 29.43
CA ASP A 234 18.38 1.32 29.75
C ASP A 234 18.43 -0.15 30.18
N TYR A 235 19.63 -0.74 30.13
CA TYR A 235 19.85 -2.09 30.63
C TYR A 235 19.67 -2.15 32.15
N ARG A 236 19.14 -3.28 32.63
CA ARG A 236 19.08 -3.57 34.06
C ARG A 236 20.49 -3.61 34.65
N LEU A 237 20.71 -2.89 35.74
CA LEU A 237 21.97 -2.95 36.49
C LEU A 237 22.23 -4.38 37.00
N PHE A 238 23.50 -4.79 36.93
CA PHE A 238 23.97 -6.09 37.41
C PHE A 238 24.07 -6.13 38.94
#